data_AF-A0AA94WJG6-F1
#
_entry.id   AF-A0AA94WJG6-F1
#
_cell.length_a   1.000
_cell.length_b   1.000
_cell.length_c   1.000
_cell.angle_alpha   90.00
_cell.angle_beta   90.00
_cell.angle_gamma   90.00
#
_symmetry.space_group_name_H-M   'P 1'
#
loop_
_entity.id
_entity.type
_entity.pdbx_description
1 polymer ?
#
loop_
_entity_poly.entity_id
_entity_poly.type
_entity_poly.pdbx_seq_one_letter_code
_entity_poly.pdbx_strand_id
1 'polypeptide(L)'
;MKKNISFQFPIEKQDYTELFRYMPYFKSIFKMATVGNLVALFLFCGYNIIANLQVAQDGTQFLILNIVTVVIGFVMYYVILFLIRLFFRKIIENRSNKLHSLYFKSNNTYQVGFDPRFNAFVLGKEKMKIPADQSLTVIETERNLLFYVGKGKGKEDKFFISKPGSAPDHALNLERVTTMLKEKGIAVQTAKPI
;
A
#
# COMPACT_ATOMS: atom_id res chain seq x y z
N MET A 1 17.25 12.01 30.78
CA MET A 1 17.08 10.69 30.14
C MET A 1 15.80 10.70 29.30
N LYS A 2 15.87 10.41 27.99
CA LYS A 2 14.65 10.24 27.17
C LYS A 2 13.93 8.96 27.67
N LYS A 3 12.67 9.10 28.10
CA LYS A 3 11.85 7.96 28.57
C LYS A 3 11.45 7.09 27.38
N ASN A 4 11.34 5.78 27.62
CA ASN A 4 10.77 4.86 26.63
C ASN A 4 9.33 5.26 26.34
N ILE A 5 8.95 5.23 25.06
CA ILE A 5 7.58 5.49 24.63
C ILE A 5 6.93 4.13 24.41
N SER A 6 5.69 3.97 24.87
CA SER A 6 4.93 2.73 24.66
C SER A 6 3.52 3.09 24.21
N PHE A 7 3.05 2.37 23.19
CA PHE A 7 1.70 2.43 22.69
C PHE A 7 1.01 1.11 22.96
N GLN A 8 -0.24 1.18 23.42
CA GLN A 8 -1.12 0.04 23.54
C GLN A 8 -2.48 0.42 22.99
N PHE A 9 -2.98 -0.37 22.04
CA PHE A 9 -4.26 -0.11 21.38
C PHE A 9 -4.91 -1.43 20.94
N PRO A 10 -6.25 -1.46 20.84
CA PRO A 10 -6.97 -2.62 20.33
C PRO A 10 -6.62 -2.85 18.85
N ILE A 11 -6.59 -4.12 18.45
CA ILE A 11 -6.37 -4.51 17.06
C ILE A 11 -7.71 -4.64 16.35
N GLU A 12 -7.91 -3.86 15.28
CA GLU A 12 -9.04 -4.06 14.38
C GLU A 12 -8.59 -4.66 13.04
N LYS A 13 -9.46 -5.46 12.42
CA LYS A 13 -9.24 -5.98 11.05
C LYS A 13 -9.02 -4.85 10.04
N GLN A 14 -9.63 -3.68 10.26
CA GLN A 14 -9.50 -2.52 9.39
C GLN A 14 -8.06 -1.98 9.39
N ASP A 15 -7.35 -2.01 10.51
CA ASP A 15 -5.97 -1.50 10.60
C ASP A 15 -5.01 -2.34 9.76
N TYR A 16 -5.16 -3.67 9.77
CA TYR A 16 -4.39 -4.53 8.87
C TYR A 16 -4.77 -4.34 7.41
N THR A 17 -6.04 -4.07 7.13
CA THR A 17 -6.51 -3.77 5.78
C THR A 17 -5.85 -2.49 5.27
N GLU A 18 -5.77 -1.44 6.09
CA GLU A 18 -5.02 -0.22 5.76
C GLU A 18 -3.53 -0.49 5.58
N LEU A 19 -2.91 -1.25 6.48
CA LEU A 19 -1.50 -1.62 6.43
C LEU A 19 -1.13 -2.28 5.10
N PHE A 20 -1.96 -3.19 4.60
CA PHE A 20 -1.73 -3.79 3.30
C PHE A 20 -2.15 -2.88 2.14
N ARG A 21 -3.26 -2.15 2.25
CA ARG A 21 -3.73 -1.25 1.18
C ARG A 21 -2.70 -0.19 0.82
N TYR A 22 -2.04 0.40 1.81
CA TYR A 22 -1.05 1.47 1.61
C TYR A 22 0.39 0.98 1.46
N MET A 23 0.61 -0.33 1.42
CA MET A 23 1.97 -0.86 1.26
C MET A 23 2.58 -0.40 -0.08
N PRO A 24 3.80 0.16 -0.09
CA PRO A 24 4.44 0.67 -1.32
C PRO A 24 4.57 -0.40 -2.42
N TYR A 25 4.65 -1.67 -2.03
CA TYR A 25 4.60 -2.83 -2.92
C TYR A 25 3.40 -2.82 -3.86
N PHE A 26 2.19 -2.72 -3.30
CA PHE A 26 0.95 -2.79 -4.08
C PHE A 26 0.79 -1.58 -4.99
N LYS A 27 1.18 -0.39 -4.52
CA LYS A 27 1.24 0.82 -5.35
C LYS A 27 2.16 0.62 -6.56
N SER A 28 3.32 0.00 -6.35
CA SER A 28 4.29 -0.27 -7.41
C SER A 28 3.77 -1.29 -8.42
N ILE A 29 3.18 -2.40 -7.97
CA ILE A 29 2.60 -3.38 -8.88
C ILE A 29 1.42 -2.79 -9.65
N PHE A 30 0.54 -2.05 -8.98
CA PHE A 30 -0.59 -1.42 -9.65
C PHE A 30 -0.11 -0.47 -10.76
N LYS A 31 0.91 0.35 -10.48
CA LYS A 31 1.55 1.21 -11.48
C LYS A 31 2.14 0.41 -12.64
N MET A 32 2.88 -0.67 -12.36
CA MET A 32 3.41 -1.55 -13.41
C MET A 32 2.31 -2.18 -14.25
N ALA A 33 1.22 -2.63 -13.62
CA ALA A 33 0.09 -3.22 -14.31
C ALA A 33 -0.65 -2.19 -15.18
N THR A 34 -0.81 -0.95 -14.72
CA THR A 34 -1.38 0.15 -15.52
C THR A 34 -0.50 0.47 -16.74
N VAL A 35 0.82 0.63 -16.54
CA VAL A 35 1.76 0.90 -17.63
C VAL A 35 1.80 -0.27 -18.61
N GLY A 36 1.86 -1.50 -18.12
CA GLY A 36 1.83 -2.70 -18.96
C GLY A 36 0.55 -2.81 -19.78
N ASN A 37 -0.60 -2.51 -19.17
CA ASN A 37 -1.89 -2.48 -19.87
C ASN A 37 -1.96 -1.39 -20.94
N LEU A 38 -1.34 -0.22 -20.70
CA LEU A 38 -1.24 0.84 -21.69
C LEU A 38 -0.37 0.42 -22.88
N VAL A 39 0.78 -0.21 -22.63
CA VAL A 39 1.64 -0.75 -23.70
C VAL A 39 0.90 -1.82 -24.50
N ALA A 40 0.17 -2.72 -23.83
CA ALA A 40 -0.64 -3.74 -24.48
C ALA A 40 -1.73 -3.12 -25.38
N LEU A 41 -2.37 -2.03 -24.94
CA LEU A 41 -3.34 -1.29 -25.76
C LEU A 41 -2.69 -0.71 -27.02
N PHE A 42 -1.52 -0.08 -26.89
CA PHE A 42 -0.79 0.46 -28.05
C PHE A 42 -0.41 -0.64 -29.05
N LEU A 43 0.10 -1.78 -28.56
CA LEU A 43 0.44 -2.91 -29.41
C LEU A 43 -0.79 -3.52 -30.08
N PHE A 44 -1.89 -3.66 -29.36
CA PHE A 44 -3.16 -4.14 -29.89
C PHE A 44 -3.67 -3.22 -31.01
N CYS A 45 -3.75 -1.92 -30.77
CA CYS A 45 -4.19 -0.96 -31.79
C CYS A 45 -3.24 -0.94 -32.99
N GLY A 46 -1.92 -0.89 -32.76
CA GLY A 46 -0.93 -0.87 -33.84
C GLY A 46 -0.99 -2.10 -34.74
N TYR A 47 -1.06 -3.29 -34.15
CA TYR A 47 -1.21 -4.55 -34.89
C TYR A 47 -2.51 -4.57 -35.71
N ASN A 48 -3.63 -4.20 -35.10
CA ASN A 48 -4.92 -4.22 -35.78
C ASN A 48 -5.04 -3.15 -36.87
N ILE A 49 -4.41 -1.98 -36.74
CA ILE A 49 -4.37 -0.98 -37.83
C ILE A 49 -3.69 -1.56 -39.06
N ILE A 50 -2.56 -2.26 -38.90
CA ILE A 50 -1.86 -2.91 -40.01
C ILE A 50 -2.73 -4.02 -40.62
N ALA A 51 -3.36 -4.84 -39.78
CA ALA A 51 -4.26 -5.90 -40.25
C ALA A 51 -5.48 -5.34 -40.99
N ASN A 52 -6.09 -4.28 -40.46
CA ASN A 52 -7.25 -3.62 -41.06
C ASN A 52 -6.89 -3.02 -42.43
N LEU A 53 -5.67 -2.50 -42.61
CA LEU A 53 -5.20 -2.00 -43.90
C LEU A 53 -5.12 -3.10 -44.96
N GLN A 54 -4.77 -4.33 -44.56
CA GLN A 54 -4.69 -5.47 -45.46
C GLN A 54 -6.06 -6.05 -45.85
N VAL A 55 -7.08 -5.81 -45.03
CA VAL A 55 -8.43 -6.40 -45.20
C VAL A 55 -9.43 -5.39 -45.79
N ALA A 56 -9.25 -4.09 -45.55
CA ALA A 56 -10.18 -3.07 -46.01
C ALA A 56 -10.21 -2.97 -47.54
N GLN A 57 -11.41 -2.89 -48.10
CA GLN A 57 -11.63 -2.74 -49.54
C GLN A 57 -11.54 -1.28 -49.98
N ASP A 58 -11.82 -0.34 -49.06
CA ASP A 58 -11.74 1.09 -49.28
C ASP A 58 -11.37 1.87 -48.00
N GLY A 59 -11.18 3.18 -48.13
CA GLY A 59 -10.82 4.06 -47.02
C GLY A 59 -11.92 4.22 -45.96
N THR A 60 -13.18 4.08 -46.32
CA THR A 60 -14.32 4.17 -45.38
C THR A 60 -14.34 2.93 -44.49
N GLN A 61 -14.21 1.75 -45.07
CA GLN A 61 -14.14 0.49 -44.34
C GLN A 61 -12.90 0.45 -43.43
N PHE A 62 -11.74 0.92 -43.91
CA PHE A 62 -10.54 1.06 -43.09
C PHE A 62 -10.77 1.94 -41.86
N LEU A 63 -11.42 3.09 -42.04
CA LEU A 63 -11.74 4.01 -40.96
C LEU A 63 -12.71 3.38 -39.94
N ILE A 64 -13.77 2.71 -40.40
CA ILE A 64 -14.72 2.03 -39.52
C ILE A 64 -14.03 0.94 -38.69
N LEU A 65 -13.23 0.09 -39.32
CA LEU A 65 -12.51 -1.00 -38.64
C LEU A 65 -11.55 -0.46 -37.55
N ASN A 66 -10.86 0.63 -37.83
CA ASN A 66 -9.97 1.27 -36.86
C ASN A 66 -10.72 1.91 -35.70
N ILE A 67 -11.87 2.56 -35.95
CA ILE A 67 -12.71 3.10 -34.88
C ILE A 67 -13.19 1.97 -33.96
N VAL A 68 -13.71 0.87 -34.53
CA VAL A 68 -14.16 -0.30 -33.77
C VAL A 68 -13.01 -0.90 -32.95
N THR A 69 -11.83 -1.03 -33.55
CA THR A 69 -10.62 -1.51 -32.87
C THR A 69 -10.27 -0.65 -31.66
N VAL A 70 -10.24 0.68 -31.82
CA VAL A 70 -9.90 1.60 -30.73
C VAL A 70 -10.94 1.54 -29.61
N VAL A 71 -12.23 1.48 -29.95
CA VAL A 71 -13.32 1.36 -28.97
C VAL A 71 -13.18 0.06 -28.17
N ILE A 72 -12.98 -1.08 -28.84
CA ILE A 72 -12.78 -2.38 -28.17
C ILE A 72 -11.54 -2.35 -27.28
N GLY A 73 -10.42 -1.81 -27.78
CA GLY A 73 -9.19 -1.68 -27.01
C GLY A 73 -9.39 -0.85 -25.75
N PHE A 74 -10.10 0.28 -25.86
CA PHE A 74 -10.42 1.14 -24.72
C PHE A 74 -11.31 0.42 -23.69
N VAL A 75 -12.37 -0.26 -24.14
CA VAL A 75 -13.24 -1.07 -23.26
C VAL A 75 -12.42 -2.13 -22.53
N MET A 76 -11.58 -2.88 -23.25
CA MET A 76 -10.72 -3.91 -22.67
C MET A 76 -9.71 -3.33 -21.66
N TYR A 77 -9.16 -2.15 -21.92
CA TYR A 77 -8.27 -1.47 -20.98
C TYR A 77 -8.94 -1.25 -19.62
N TYR A 78 -10.17 -0.73 -19.59
CA TYR A 78 -10.90 -0.54 -18.32
C TYR A 78 -11.33 -1.84 -17.67
N VAL A 79 -11.74 -2.84 -18.45
CA VAL A 79 -12.07 -4.17 -17.93
C VAL A 79 -10.86 -4.78 -17.22
N ILE A 80 -9.68 -4.74 -17.85
CA ILE A 80 -8.45 -5.26 -17.26
C ILE A 80 -8.09 -4.49 -15.97
N LEU A 81 -8.16 -3.16 -15.98
CA LEU A 81 -7.92 -2.36 -14.76
C LEU A 81 -8.91 -2.70 -13.64
N PHE A 82 -10.18 -2.91 -13.97
CA PHE A 82 -11.21 -3.30 -13.01
C PHE A 82 -10.92 -4.67 -12.40
N LEU A 83 -10.60 -5.66 -13.23
CA LEU A 83 -10.24 -7.01 -12.77
C LEU A 83 -8.98 -7.01 -11.90
N ILE A 84 -7.96 -6.21 -12.28
CA ILE A 84 -6.75 -6.03 -11.49
C ILE A 84 -7.09 -5.45 -10.10
N ARG A 85 -7.94 -4.41 -10.05
CA ARG A 85 -8.39 -3.82 -8.76
C ARG A 85 -9.11 -4.85 -7.89
N LEU A 86 -10.02 -5.63 -8.45
CA LEU A 86 -10.73 -6.70 -7.72
C LEU A 86 -9.77 -7.76 -7.19
N PHE A 87 -8.83 -8.20 -8.03
CA PHE A 87 -7.82 -9.18 -7.65
C PHE A 87 -6.95 -8.70 -6.49
N PHE A 88 -6.45 -7.46 -6.55
CA PHE A 88 -5.68 -6.86 -5.46
C PHE A 88 -6.49 -6.68 -4.18
N ARG A 89 -7.75 -6.25 -4.27
CA ARG A 89 -8.65 -6.16 -3.12
C ARG A 89 -8.76 -7.51 -2.41
N LYS A 90 -8.97 -8.60 -3.16
CA LYS A 90 -9.06 -9.96 -2.62
C LYS A 90 -7.75 -10.43 -1.98
N ILE A 91 -6.60 -10.11 -2.58
CA ILE A 91 -5.28 -10.40 -1.99
C ILE A 91 -5.10 -9.65 -0.66
N ILE A 92 -5.39 -8.35 -0.64
CA ILE A 92 -5.28 -7.51 0.55
C ILE A 92 -6.17 -8.06 1.65
N GLU A 93 -7.43 -8.38 1.35
CA GLU A 93 -8.37 -8.95 2.30
C GLU A 93 -7.87 -10.28 2.88
N ASN A 94 -7.42 -11.21 2.02
CA ASN A 94 -6.89 -12.50 2.46
C ASN A 94 -5.65 -12.34 3.35
N ARG A 95 -4.71 -11.46 2.98
CA ARG A 95 -3.51 -11.19 3.80
C ARG A 95 -3.86 -10.52 5.12
N SER A 96 -4.82 -9.61 5.12
CA SER A 96 -5.31 -8.93 6.32
C SER A 96 -5.99 -9.91 7.27
N ASN A 97 -6.86 -10.78 6.75
CA ASN A 97 -7.51 -11.84 7.54
C ASN A 97 -6.50 -12.81 8.17
N LYS A 98 -5.47 -13.20 7.42
CA LYS A 98 -4.40 -14.07 7.91
C LYS A 98 -3.62 -13.39 9.04
N LEU A 99 -3.23 -12.13 8.87
CA LEU A 99 -2.46 -11.39 9.88
C LEU A 99 -3.29 -11.10 11.12
N HIS A 100 -4.54 -10.68 10.93
CA HIS A 100 -5.50 -10.47 12.01
C HIS A 100 -5.72 -11.75 12.83
N SER A 101 -6.00 -12.88 12.20
CA SER A 101 -6.25 -14.13 12.92
C SER A 101 -5.03 -14.64 13.71
N LEU A 102 -3.81 -14.36 13.24
CA LEU A 102 -2.56 -14.72 13.91
C LEU A 102 -2.34 -13.90 15.19
N TYR A 103 -2.54 -12.58 15.14
CA TYR A 103 -2.31 -11.70 16.29
C TYR A 103 -3.51 -11.59 17.23
N PHE A 104 -4.74 -11.61 16.71
CA PHE A 104 -5.95 -11.49 17.52
C PHE A 104 -6.13 -12.67 18.49
N LYS A 105 -5.78 -13.90 18.08
CA LYS A 105 -5.86 -15.08 18.95
C LYS A 105 -4.88 -15.06 20.12
N SER A 106 -3.79 -14.31 20.03
CA SER A 106 -2.72 -14.29 21.03
C SER A 106 -2.79 -13.11 22.00
N ASN A 107 -3.33 -11.97 21.56
CA ASN A 107 -3.69 -10.82 22.40
C ASN A 107 -4.56 -9.85 21.59
N ASN A 108 -5.66 -9.36 22.15
CA ASN A 108 -6.50 -8.34 21.49
C ASN A 108 -5.89 -6.93 21.53
N THR A 109 -4.82 -6.74 22.32
CA THR A 109 -4.06 -5.49 22.39
C THR A 109 -2.71 -5.63 21.70
N TYR A 110 -2.41 -4.70 20.78
CA TYR A 110 -1.09 -4.57 20.17
C TYR A 110 -0.23 -3.63 21.01
N GLN A 111 1.06 -3.95 21.12
CA GLN A 111 2.02 -3.13 21.84
C GLN A 111 3.19 -2.76 20.94
N VAL A 112 3.47 -1.46 20.86
CA VAL A 112 4.61 -0.89 20.14
C VAL A 112 5.39 -0.02 21.11
N GLY A 113 6.65 -0.38 21.35
CA GLY A 113 7.59 0.44 22.10
C GLY A 113 8.47 1.25 21.15
N PHE A 114 9.01 2.37 21.64
CA PHE A 114 10.17 3.02 21.07
C PHE A 114 11.23 3.17 22.16
N ASP A 115 12.41 2.62 21.90
CA ASP A 115 13.57 2.70 22.78
C ASP A 115 14.52 3.80 22.26
N PRO A 116 14.60 4.97 22.93
CA PRO A 116 15.46 6.06 22.52
C PRO A 116 16.96 5.73 22.61
N ARG A 117 17.35 4.72 23.40
CA ARG A 117 18.76 4.32 23.57
C ARG A 117 19.27 3.60 22.34
N PHE A 118 18.46 2.70 21.78
CA PHE A 118 18.78 1.96 20.56
C PHE A 118 18.25 2.63 19.30
N ASN A 119 17.51 3.73 19.45
CA ASN A 119 16.82 4.39 18.36
C ASN A 119 15.99 3.41 17.52
N ALA A 120 15.20 2.57 18.18
CA ALA A 120 14.48 1.48 17.53
C ALA A 120 13.06 1.31 18.08
N PHE A 121 12.14 0.97 17.19
CA PHE A 121 10.83 0.47 17.54
C PHE A 121 10.94 -0.98 18.03
N VAL A 122 10.18 -1.32 19.05
CA VAL A 122 10.12 -2.65 19.64
C VAL A 122 8.70 -3.18 19.45
N LEU A 123 8.54 -4.24 18.65
CA LEU A 123 7.24 -4.81 18.33
C LEU A 123 6.94 -6.07 19.13
N GLY A 124 5.74 -6.11 19.71
CA GLY A 124 5.15 -7.32 20.29
C GLY A 124 5.93 -7.94 21.46
N LYS A 125 5.51 -9.14 21.87
CA LYS A 125 6.13 -9.90 22.97
C LYS A 125 7.52 -10.41 22.63
N GLU A 126 7.78 -10.70 21.35
CA GLU A 126 9.08 -11.19 20.85
C GLU A 126 10.15 -10.09 20.79
N LYS A 127 9.79 -8.83 21.12
CA LYS A 127 10.69 -7.67 21.18
C LYS A 127 11.52 -7.50 19.91
N MET A 128 10.88 -7.69 18.75
CA MET A 128 11.53 -7.44 17.47
C MET A 128 11.93 -5.97 17.40
N LYS A 129 13.20 -5.70 17.13
CA LYS A 129 13.75 -4.34 17.06
C LYS A 129 13.85 -3.88 15.62
N ILE A 130 13.18 -2.78 15.30
CA ILE A 130 13.21 -2.11 14.01
C ILE A 130 13.90 -0.76 14.17
N PRO A 131 15.05 -0.52 13.52
CA PRO A 131 15.72 0.78 13.56
C PRO A 131 14.80 1.91 13.08
N ALA A 132 14.81 3.03 13.80
CA ALA A 132 14.16 4.27 13.38
C ALA A 132 15.14 5.11 12.55
N ASP A 133 15.37 4.68 11.31
CA ASP A 133 16.28 5.31 10.35
C ASP A 133 15.59 5.53 8.98
N GLN A 134 16.37 5.96 7.98
CA GLN A 134 15.88 6.27 6.63
C GLN A 134 15.40 5.05 5.84
N SER A 135 15.56 3.83 6.36
CA SER A 135 14.93 2.65 5.78
C SER A 135 13.41 2.63 6.02
N LEU A 136 12.91 3.42 6.99
CA LEU A 136 11.48 3.48 7.27
C LEU A 136 10.74 4.35 6.25
N THR A 137 9.76 3.74 5.60
CA THR A 137 8.69 4.47 4.94
C THR A 137 7.52 4.62 5.92
N VAL A 138 7.15 5.87 6.21
CA VAL A 138 6.03 6.18 7.10
C VAL A 138 4.88 6.78 6.31
N ILE A 139 3.70 6.19 6.43
CA ILE A 139 2.48 6.64 5.77
C ILE A 139 1.43 6.97 6.83
N GLU A 140 0.92 8.19 6.79
CA GLU A 140 -0.14 8.65 7.68
C GLU A 140 -1.51 8.52 6.99
N THR A 141 -2.44 7.81 7.65
CA THR A 141 -3.86 7.71 7.27
C THR A 141 -4.72 8.46 8.30
N GLU A 142 -6.03 8.55 8.08
CA GLU A 142 -6.96 9.12 9.07
C GLU A 142 -6.92 8.37 10.40
N ARG A 143 -6.76 7.04 10.36
CA ARG A 143 -6.81 6.16 11.53
C ARG A 143 -5.44 5.74 12.07
N ASN A 144 -4.41 5.68 11.24
CA ASN A 144 -3.17 4.98 11.58
C ASN A 144 -1.93 5.75 11.11
N LEU A 145 -0.83 5.54 11.84
CA LEU A 145 0.52 5.80 11.34
C LEU A 145 1.13 4.45 10.94
N LEU A 146 1.33 4.23 9.65
CA LEU A 146 1.78 2.98 9.06
C LEU A 146 3.29 3.02 8.81
N PHE A 147 3.98 1.93 9.15
CA PHE A 147 5.43 1.82 9.04
C PHE A 147 5.81 0.61 8.19
N TYR A 148 6.74 0.81 7.27
CA TYR A 148 7.30 -0.23 6.40
C TYR A 148 8.83 -0.16 6.41
N VAL A 149 9.50 -1.27 6.68
CA VAL A 149 10.97 -1.34 6.82
C VAL A 149 11.64 -1.73 5.51
N GLY A 150 12.26 -0.78 4.82
CA GLY A 150 12.94 -1.00 3.55
C GLY A 150 12.23 -0.29 2.39
N LYS A 151 12.44 -0.78 1.16
CA LYS A 151 11.88 -0.16 -0.06
C LYS A 151 10.47 -0.67 -0.39
N GLY A 152 9.78 -1.29 0.55
CA GLY A 152 8.45 -1.86 0.39
C GLY A 152 8.42 -3.08 -0.52
N LYS A 153 9.47 -3.92 -0.58
CA LYS A 153 9.56 -5.06 -1.52
C LYS A 153 8.84 -6.36 -1.05
N GLY A 154 7.93 -6.26 -0.07
CA GLY A 154 6.99 -7.35 0.27
C GLY A 154 7.46 -8.39 1.29
N LYS A 155 8.77 -8.50 1.58
CA LYS A 155 9.34 -9.35 2.67
C LYS A 155 9.68 -8.59 3.94
N GLU A 156 9.26 -7.34 4.00
CA GLU A 156 9.72 -6.37 4.98
C GLU A 156 8.81 -6.34 6.21
N ASP A 157 9.41 -6.01 7.35
CA ASP A 157 8.69 -5.75 8.58
C ASP A 157 7.76 -4.57 8.40
N LYS A 158 6.58 -4.69 8.98
CA LYS A 158 5.52 -3.70 8.87
C LYS A 158 4.72 -3.69 10.14
N PHE A 159 4.35 -2.50 10.56
CA PHE A 159 3.56 -2.30 11.76
C PHE A 159 2.81 -0.99 11.63
N PHE A 160 1.92 -0.73 12.57
CA PHE A 160 1.19 0.51 12.65
C PHE A 160 1.14 0.97 14.09
N ILE A 161 0.90 2.26 14.27
CA ILE A 161 0.47 2.85 15.53
C ILE A 161 -0.91 3.44 15.26
N SER A 162 -1.92 2.92 15.93
CA SER A 162 -3.29 3.43 15.81
C SER A 162 -3.38 4.83 16.42
N LYS A 163 -4.02 5.77 15.73
CA LYS A 163 -4.30 7.13 16.24
C LYS A 163 -5.33 7.12 17.37
N PRO A 164 -6.47 6.39 17.26
CA PRO A 164 -7.34 6.18 18.41
C PRO A 164 -6.65 5.23 19.40
N GLY A 165 -5.97 5.81 20.38
CA GLY A 165 -5.46 5.08 21.53
C GLY A 165 -6.34 5.28 22.75
N SER A 166 -6.37 4.28 23.63
CA SER A 166 -7.13 4.31 24.88
C SER A 166 -6.33 4.87 26.07
N ALA A 167 -5.00 5.04 25.92
CA ALA A 167 -4.14 5.51 26.99
C ALA A 167 -4.12 7.05 27.09
N PRO A 168 -4.10 7.64 28.30
CA PRO A 168 -4.06 9.10 28.50
C PRO A 168 -2.88 9.78 27.80
N ASP A 169 -1.72 9.12 27.81
CA ASP A 169 -0.48 9.65 27.22
C ASP A 169 -0.36 9.37 25.71
N HIS A 170 -1.37 8.74 25.09
CA HIS A 170 -1.26 8.24 23.71
C HIS A 170 -1.04 9.36 22.68
N ALA A 171 -1.80 10.44 22.79
CA ALA A 171 -1.68 11.60 21.90
C ALA A 171 -0.30 12.29 22.04
N LEU A 172 0.16 12.47 23.28
CA LEU A 172 1.49 13.02 23.57
C LEU A 172 2.61 12.13 23.03
N ASN A 173 2.46 10.81 23.16
CA ASN A 173 3.42 9.84 22.65
C ASN A 173 3.45 9.83 21.11
N LEU A 174 2.29 9.94 20.45
CA LEU A 174 2.19 10.08 18.99
C LEU A 174 2.89 11.34 18.51
N GLU A 175 2.67 12.47 19.18
CA GLU A 175 3.35 13.73 18.87
C GLU A 175 4.87 13.59 19.01
N ARG A 176 5.34 13.00 20.11
CA ARG A 176 6.79 12.74 20.34
C ARG A 176 7.40 11.87 19.26
N VAL A 177 6.73 10.80 18.84
CA VAL A 177 7.22 9.95 17.74
C VAL A 177 7.24 10.73 16.44
N THR A 178 6.19 11.50 16.14
CA THR A 178 6.11 12.30 14.90
C THR A 178 7.22 13.35 14.85
N THR A 179 7.49 14.05 15.95
CA THR A 179 8.60 15.00 16.07
C THR A 179 9.95 14.30 15.91
N MET A 180 10.13 13.13 16.54
CA MET A 180 11.36 12.34 16.40
C MET A 180 11.60 11.89 14.94
N LEU A 181 10.56 11.47 14.22
CA LEU A 181 10.67 11.13 12.80
C LEU A 181 11.12 12.34 11.98
N LYS A 182 10.55 13.52 12.25
CA LYS A 182 10.94 14.78 11.59
C LYS A 182 12.38 15.19 11.89
N GLU A 183 12.80 15.13 13.15
CA GLU A 183 14.18 15.41 13.59
C GLU A 183 15.21 14.51 12.87
N LYS A 184 14.81 13.30 12.50
CA LYS A 184 15.65 12.34 11.76
C LYS A 184 15.58 12.47 10.25
N GLY A 185 14.80 13.41 9.73
CA GLY A 185 14.56 13.56 8.30
C GLY A 185 13.76 12.40 7.69
N ILE A 186 13.03 11.62 8.50
CA ILE A 186 12.14 10.57 8.00
C ILE A 186 10.83 11.24 7.57
N ALA A 187 10.57 11.24 6.27
CA ALA A 187 9.39 11.85 5.70
C ALA A 187 8.13 11.04 6.04
N VAL A 188 7.13 11.72 6.61
CA VAL A 188 5.78 11.17 6.81
C VAL A 188 4.93 11.54 5.60
N GLN A 189 4.52 10.54 4.83
CA GLN A 189 3.71 10.74 3.63
C GLN A 189 2.24 10.65 3.99
N THR A 190 1.45 11.68 3.68
CA THR A 190 0.00 11.61 3.83
C THR A 190 -0.61 10.73 2.74
N ALA A 191 -1.36 9.73 3.14
CA ALA A 191 -2.02 8.82 2.21
C ALA A 191 -3.15 9.51 1.44
N LYS A 192 -3.19 9.29 0.11
CA LYS A 192 -4.41 9.44 -0.68
C LYS A 192 -4.94 8.04 -1.01
N PRO A 193 -6.25 7.77 -0.88
CA PRO A 193 -6.80 6.45 -1.17
C PRO A 193 -6.49 6.02 -2.62
N ILE A 194 -6.03 4.77 -2.76
CA ILE A 194 -5.83 4.07 -4.05
C ILE A 194 -7.17 3.55 -4.57
#